data_AF-A0A0K0GRI1-F1
#
_entry.id   AF-A0A0K0GRI1-F1
#
_cell.length_a   1.000
_cell.length_b   1.000
_cell.length_c   1.000
_cell.angle_alpha   90.00
_cell.angle_beta   90.00
_cell.angle_gamma   90.00
#
_symmetry.space_group_name_H-M   'P 1'
#
loop_
_entity.id
_entity.type
_entity.pdbx_description
1 polymer ?
#
loop_
_entity_poly.entity_id
_entity_poly.type
_entity_poly.pdbx_seq_one_letter_code
_entity_poly.pdbx_strand_id
1 'polypeptide(L)'
;MWSGGFSGATNSTVLQIIVSLCHYWKTFRPRGRAVLNRSLEVRFEQYGEVVAAALSHADRKQPAHWYLKGLLLPGGRKSVEPMAARVHPQNVRSAHQSMHHLVADADWSDQALLAVAAAQVLPPLSRKSAACHWIVDDTGFSKKGVHSVGVARQYCGRLGKTDNCQVAVSLSIANEHGSLPVGYRLYLPEQWAQDTVRRKKAGVPDQVVFQTKTALAMDQIDSALATGIAAGVVLADAAYGTETHWRDQLSERGLLYMVGVRSNTKVWWGSHQPAPMPPASPKGGRPRTRPMRDSAHAPISVHEVAQRLPARTYRQVSWRQGSDATLSSRFAAVRVRAAHNRQAHDEQWLLIEWPPGESEPRHYWFSTRPKQTPVKTLVATAQGRWRIERDYQELKSELGLHHYEGRNWRGFHHHASLCIAAYGFLMRERLRSKKKLRRIQDACSIQKCPPARVWPQCNVTIPTRLPRWPSDWLGLSPEASHTARVAGSHRTNGFVFSNTVEITEFSSRLLACFYLTAIFCPPAWAYFTAGAFS
;
A
#
# COMPACT_ATOMS: atom_id res chain seq x y z
N MET A 1 -9.65 -3.39 -9.37
CA MET A 1 -9.14 -4.77 -9.42
C MET A 1 -8.00 -4.80 -10.41
N TRP A 2 -6.79 -4.50 -9.95
CA TRP A 2 -5.56 -4.50 -10.74
C TRP A 2 -4.80 -5.79 -10.41
N SER A 3 -4.98 -6.84 -11.21
CA SER A 3 -4.21 -8.08 -11.12
C SER A 3 -3.22 -8.14 -12.27
N GLY A 4 -2.03 -7.57 -12.06
CA GLY A 4 -0.86 -7.79 -12.90
C GLY A 4 0.28 -8.20 -11.99
N GLY A 5 0.70 -9.47 -12.08
CA GLY A 5 1.81 -10.00 -11.31
C GLY A 5 3.12 -9.33 -11.75
N PHE A 6 3.78 -8.66 -10.82
CA PHE A 6 5.14 -8.15 -11.00
C PHE A 6 6.07 -8.93 -10.06
N SER A 7 6.84 -9.86 -10.61
CA SER A 7 8.06 -10.37 -9.99
C SER A 7 9.16 -9.34 -10.20
N GLY A 8 9.41 -8.48 -9.20
CA GLY A 8 10.43 -7.44 -9.26
C GLY A 8 11.41 -7.57 -8.10
N ALA A 9 12.69 -7.73 -8.42
CA ALA A 9 13.79 -7.61 -7.48
C ALA A 9 13.68 -6.28 -6.70
N THR A 10 13.66 -6.38 -5.37
CA THR A 10 13.25 -5.33 -4.45
C THR A 10 14.35 -4.30 -4.19
N ASN A 11 14.49 -3.30 -5.07
CA ASN A 11 15.15 -2.03 -4.73
C ASN A 11 14.17 -1.04 -4.07
N SER A 12 13.45 -1.48 -3.02
CA SER A 12 12.61 -0.56 -2.24
C SER A 12 13.47 0.18 -1.21
N THR A 13 13.44 1.51 -1.22
CA THR A 13 14.07 2.35 -0.18
C THR A 13 13.62 1.97 1.23
N VAL A 14 12.41 1.39 1.38
CA VAL A 14 11.92 0.84 2.66
C VAL A 14 12.79 -0.33 3.11
N LEU A 15 13.06 -1.29 2.23
CA LEU A 15 13.93 -2.41 2.51
C LEU A 15 15.36 -1.93 2.83
N GLN A 16 15.86 -0.89 2.17
CA GLN A 16 17.16 -0.31 2.53
C GLN A 16 17.19 0.30 3.94
N ILE A 17 16.13 1.03 4.35
CA ILE A 17 16.03 1.59 5.71
C ILE A 17 15.89 0.47 6.74
N ILE A 18 15.03 -0.52 6.46
CA ILE A 18 14.86 -1.71 7.31
C ILE A 18 16.20 -2.44 7.44
N VAL A 19 16.88 -2.76 6.35
CA VAL A 19 18.20 -3.42 6.34
C VAL A 19 19.26 -2.62 7.10
N SER A 20 19.22 -1.29 7.04
CA SER A 20 20.14 -0.42 7.79
C SER A 20 19.89 -0.51 9.30
N LEU A 21 18.62 -0.47 9.73
CA LEU A 21 18.24 -0.77 11.11
C LEU A 21 18.72 -2.18 11.50
N CYS A 22 18.48 -3.20 10.66
CA CYS A 22 18.90 -4.58 10.91
C CYS A 22 20.39 -4.71 11.18
N HIS A 23 21.23 -4.06 10.36
CA HIS A 23 22.69 -4.12 10.49
C HIS A 23 23.14 -3.57 11.84
N TYR A 24 22.57 -2.45 12.28
CA TYR A 24 22.90 -1.90 13.59
C TYR A 24 22.51 -2.84 14.73
N TRP A 25 21.28 -3.33 14.74
CA TRP A 25 20.80 -4.20 15.82
C TRP A 25 21.54 -5.55 15.88
N LYS A 26 22.24 -5.95 14.80
CA LYS A 26 23.08 -7.17 14.74
C LYS A 26 24.57 -6.96 15.00
N THR A 27 25.13 -5.74 14.94
CA THR A 27 26.60 -5.54 15.01
C THR A 27 27.03 -4.43 15.97
N PHE A 28 27.83 -4.78 16.98
CA PHE A 28 28.60 -3.84 17.80
C PHE A 28 29.86 -3.38 17.01
N ARG A 29 29.67 -2.40 16.10
CA ARG A 29 30.66 -1.56 15.34
C ARG A 29 31.58 -2.25 14.28
N PRO A 30 31.91 -1.56 13.15
CA PRO A 30 33.04 -0.60 13.06
C PRO A 30 32.74 0.78 12.40
N ARG A 31 33.70 1.70 12.55
CA ARG A 31 33.58 3.18 12.70
C ARG A 31 33.14 4.05 11.50
N GLY A 32 33.01 3.56 10.27
CA GLY A 32 32.60 4.38 9.11
C GLY A 32 31.09 4.39 8.80
N ARG A 33 30.44 3.23 8.87
CA ARG A 33 28.97 3.04 8.73
C ARG A 33 28.20 3.38 10.03
N ALA A 34 28.90 3.35 11.16
CA ALA A 34 28.32 3.54 12.49
C ALA A 34 27.68 4.93 12.70
N VAL A 35 28.15 5.99 12.05
CA VAL A 35 27.63 7.36 12.26
C VAL A 35 26.26 7.56 11.58
N LEU A 36 26.07 6.98 10.39
CA LEU A 36 24.78 6.98 9.68
C LEU A 36 23.72 6.16 10.41
N ASN A 37 24.09 4.96 10.89
CA ASN A 37 23.21 4.09 11.66
C ASN A 37 22.85 4.72 13.02
N ARG A 38 23.84 5.21 13.79
CA ARG A 38 23.60 5.90 15.07
C ARG A 38 22.64 7.08 14.95
N SER A 39 22.70 7.80 13.82
CA SER A 39 21.76 8.89 13.56
C SER A 39 20.32 8.38 13.32
N LEU A 40 20.16 7.22 12.66
CA LEU A 40 18.87 6.62 12.35
C LEU A 40 18.20 6.06 13.60
N GLU A 41 18.92 5.36 14.48
CA GLU A 41 18.32 4.93 15.75
C GLU A 41 17.99 6.10 16.64
N VAL A 42 18.87 7.09 16.79
CA VAL A 42 18.52 8.28 17.59
C VAL A 42 17.23 8.93 17.08
N ARG A 43 17.03 8.99 15.76
CA ARG A 43 15.77 9.46 15.17
C ARG A 43 14.59 8.50 15.40
N PHE A 44 14.83 7.19 15.41
CA PHE A 44 13.81 6.19 15.71
C PHE A 44 13.39 6.26 17.17
N GLU A 45 14.33 6.31 18.11
CA GLU A 45 14.09 6.49 19.55
C GLU A 45 13.32 7.79 19.80
N GLN A 46 13.79 8.93 19.26
CA GLN A 46 13.07 10.21 19.35
C GLN A 46 11.65 10.17 18.76
N TYR A 47 11.46 9.42 17.67
CA TYR A 47 10.13 9.22 17.11
C TYR A 47 9.27 8.32 18.00
N GLY A 48 9.85 7.25 18.56
CA GLY A 48 9.23 6.35 19.49
C GLY A 48 8.75 7.06 20.75
N GLU A 49 9.52 8.02 21.27
CA GLU A 49 9.13 8.90 22.39
C GLU A 49 7.87 9.70 22.07
N VAL A 50 7.83 10.33 20.89
CA VAL A 50 6.69 11.14 20.45
C VAL A 50 5.45 10.27 20.27
N VAL A 51 5.60 9.09 19.67
CA VAL A 51 4.49 8.14 19.48
C VAL A 51 4.01 7.58 20.82
N ALA A 52 4.93 7.25 21.72
CA ALA A 52 4.60 6.73 23.05
C ALA A 52 3.89 7.76 23.93
N ALA A 53 4.18 9.06 23.77
CA ALA A 53 3.47 10.12 24.48
C ALA A 53 1.96 10.13 24.16
N ALA A 54 1.55 9.70 22.96
CA ALA A 54 0.14 9.56 22.60
C ALA A 54 -0.61 8.49 23.42
N LEU A 55 0.14 7.56 24.03
CA LEU A 55 -0.43 6.44 24.80
C LEU A 55 -0.77 6.81 26.25
N SER A 56 -0.52 8.08 26.62
CA SER A 56 -0.89 8.75 27.89
C SER A 56 -0.27 8.22 29.18
N HIS A 57 0.07 6.92 29.28
CA HIS A 57 0.70 6.33 30.47
C HIS A 57 2.14 5.86 30.22
N ALA A 58 3.00 6.07 31.22
CA ALA A 58 4.44 5.77 31.13
C ALA A 58 4.77 4.27 31.01
N ASP A 59 3.94 3.39 31.60
CA ASP A 59 4.08 1.93 31.53
C ASP A 59 3.89 1.37 30.10
N ARG A 60 3.15 2.08 29.25
CA ARG A 60 2.89 1.71 27.84
C ARG A 60 4.05 2.06 26.91
N LYS A 61 4.96 2.93 27.34
CA LYS A 61 6.07 3.41 26.52
C LYS A 61 7.00 2.28 26.08
N GLN A 62 7.46 1.47 27.03
CA GLN A 62 8.41 0.39 26.72
C GLN A 62 7.79 -0.70 25.82
N PRO A 63 6.57 -1.21 26.10
CA PRO A 63 5.90 -2.15 25.20
C PRO A 63 5.63 -1.57 23.82
N ALA A 64 5.28 -0.28 23.71
CA ALA A 64 5.06 0.36 22.41
C ALA A 64 6.34 0.48 21.60
N HIS A 65 7.44 0.82 22.27
CA HIS A 65 8.74 0.87 21.64
C HIS A 65 9.19 -0.52 21.15
N TRP A 66 9.01 -1.56 21.97
CA TRP A 66 9.21 -2.95 21.55
C TRP A 66 8.33 -3.33 20.36
N TYR A 67 7.06 -2.92 20.36
CA TYR A 67 6.15 -3.22 19.26
C TYR A 67 6.60 -2.57 17.95
N LEU A 68 6.85 -1.26 17.95
CA LEU A 68 7.32 -0.51 16.78
C LEU A 68 8.64 -1.08 16.25
N LYS A 69 9.57 -1.41 17.13
CA LYS A 69 10.84 -2.04 16.77
C LYS A 69 10.62 -3.42 16.17
N GLY A 70 9.74 -4.23 16.76
CA GLY A 70 9.39 -5.58 16.27
C GLY A 70 8.77 -5.56 14.88
N LEU A 71 7.97 -4.53 14.57
CA LEU A 71 7.40 -4.31 13.23
C LEU A 71 8.49 -4.01 12.19
N LEU A 72 9.49 -3.21 12.55
CA LEU A 72 10.57 -2.77 11.64
C LEU A 72 11.72 -3.78 11.52
N LEU A 73 11.90 -4.67 12.50
CA LEU A 73 12.94 -5.69 12.46
C LEU A 73 12.63 -6.82 11.46
N PRO A 74 13.66 -7.46 10.89
CA PRO A 74 13.47 -8.50 9.88
C PRO A 74 12.91 -9.76 10.53
N GLY A 75 12.14 -10.51 9.75
CA GLY A 75 11.51 -11.75 10.17
C GLY A 75 10.18 -11.95 9.46
N GLY A 76 9.68 -13.18 9.45
CA GLY A 76 8.42 -13.51 8.78
C GLY A 76 7.21 -12.87 9.47
N ARG A 77 6.56 -13.62 10.35
CA ARG A 77 5.30 -13.18 10.96
C ARG A 77 5.50 -12.02 11.94
N LYS A 78 4.62 -11.01 11.87
CA LYS A 78 4.59 -9.82 12.75
C LYS A 78 3.49 -9.93 13.81
N SER A 79 3.28 -11.14 14.34
CA SER A 79 2.47 -11.38 15.53
C SER A 79 3.29 -11.09 16.79
N VAL A 80 2.62 -10.95 17.94
CA VAL A 80 3.23 -10.44 19.19
C VAL A 80 4.40 -11.32 19.65
N GLU A 81 4.26 -12.65 19.64
CA GLU A 81 5.28 -13.58 20.11
C GLU A 81 6.57 -13.55 19.27
N PRO A 82 6.52 -13.71 17.93
CA PRO A 82 7.71 -13.54 17.10
C PRO A 82 8.35 -12.16 17.24
N MET A 83 7.57 -11.10 17.46
CA MET A 83 8.14 -9.77 17.72
C MET A 83 8.82 -9.72 19.09
N ALA A 84 8.24 -10.32 20.12
CA ALA A 84 8.80 -10.38 21.47
C ALA A 84 10.16 -11.09 21.47
N ALA A 85 10.25 -12.23 20.76
CA ALA A 85 11.49 -12.97 20.60
C ALA A 85 12.60 -12.16 19.91
N ARG A 86 12.25 -11.24 19.01
CA ARG A 86 13.21 -10.38 18.30
C ARG A 86 13.69 -9.21 19.14
N VAL A 87 12.81 -8.59 19.91
CA VAL A 87 13.11 -7.34 20.62
C VAL A 87 13.63 -7.56 22.03
N HIS A 88 13.29 -8.70 22.65
CA HIS A 88 13.68 -9.02 24.01
C HIS A 88 13.90 -10.54 24.21
N PRO A 89 14.89 -11.14 23.51
CA PRO A 89 15.10 -12.60 23.50
C PRO A 89 15.40 -13.19 24.90
N GLN A 90 15.98 -12.39 25.81
CA GLN A 90 16.30 -12.86 27.17
C GLN A 90 15.05 -13.03 28.05
N ASN A 91 13.92 -12.42 27.69
CA ASN A 91 12.67 -12.52 28.44
C ASN A 91 11.45 -12.39 27.51
N VAL A 92 11.33 -13.33 26.59
CA VAL A 92 10.27 -13.35 25.56
C VAL A 92 8.89 -13.34 26.19
N ARG A 93 8.71 -14.09 27.29
CA ARG A 93 7.42 -14.20 27.98
C ARG A 93 6.94 -12.85 28.51
N SER A 94 7.81 -12.09 29.18
CA SER A 94 7.45 -10.76 29.71
C SER A 94 7.14 -9.77 28.59
N ALA A 95 7.98 -9.71 27.56
CA ALA A 95 7.76 -8.84 26.42
C ALA A 95 6.48 -9.20 25.65
N HIS A 96 6.20 -10.50 25.49
CA HIS A 96 4.95 -10.98 24.89
C HIS A 96 3.73 -10.50 25.67
N GLN A 97 3.68 -10.74 26.98
CA GLN A 97 2.53 -10.35 27.81
C GLN A 97 2.32 -8.83 27.79
N SER A 98 3.40 -8.06 27.92
CA SER A 98 3.32 -6.59 27.94
C SER A 98 2.85 -6.01 26.60
N MET A 99 3.39 -6.52 25.48
CA MET A 99 2.96 -6.09 24.14
C MET A 99 1.56 -6.58 23.78
N HIS A 100 1.17 -7.78 24.22
CA HIS A 100 -0.17 -8.28 24.05
C HIS A 100 -1.17 -7.39 24.78
N HIS A 101 -0.91 -7.10 26.05
CA HIS A 101 -1.74 -6.20 26.85
C HIS A 101 -1.87 -4.82 26.20
N LEU A 102 -0.75 -4.24 25.75
CA LEU A 102 -0.74 -2.95 25.04
C LEU A 102 -1.71 -2.93 23.85
N VAL A 103 -1.70 -3.97 23.01
CA VAL A 103 -2.52 -3.98 21.80
C VAL A 103 -3.95 -4.42 22.10
N ALA A 104 -4.14 -5.48 22.88
CA ALA A 104 -5.45 -6.09 23.05
C ALA A 104 -6.35 -5.36 24.06
N ASP A 105 -5.76 -4.82 25.14
CA ASP A 105 -6.52 -4.48 26.35
C ASP A 105 -6.29 -3.04 26.83
N ALA A 106 -5.08 -2.50 26.71
CA ALA A 106 -4.73 -1.19 27.27
C ALA A 106 -5.61 -0.07 26.71
N ASP A 107 -6.05 0.86 27.57
CA ASP A 107 -7.00 1.91 27.20
C ASP A 107 -6.27 3.15 26.67
N TRP A 108 -5.91 3.14 25.37
CA TRP A 108 -5.35 4.29 24.66
C TRP A 108 -6.11 4.52 23.35
N SER A 109 -6.05 5.75 22.84
CA SER A 109 -6.79 6.15 21.64
C SER A 109 -5.99 5.87 20.36
N ASP A 110 -6.51 5.02 19.49
CA ASP A 110 -5.96 4.80 18.15
C ASP A 110 -5.99 6.08 17.30
N GLN A 111 -7.05 6.87 17.41
CA GLN A 111 -7.15 8.18 16.75
C GLN A 111 -6.06 9.15 17.21
N ALA A 112 -5.74 9.20 18.51
CA ALA A 112 -4.66 10.05 19.02
C ALA A 112 -3.29 9.60 18.48
N LEU A 113 -3.04 8.29 18.40
CA LEU A 113 -1.81 7.76 17.82
C LEU A 113 -1.67 8.12 16.33
N LEU A 114 -2.76 7.98 15.55
CA LEU A 114 -2.80 8.35 14.14
C LEU A 114 -2.59 9.86 13.95
N ALA A 115 -3.18 10.69 14.79
CA ALA A 115 -2.97 12.14 14.78
C ALA A 115 -1.50 12.51 15.04
N VAL A 116 -0.84 11.83 15.99
CA VAL A 116 0.60 12.02 16.24
C VAL A 116 1.45 11.56 15.04
N ALA A 117 1.14 10.41 14.44
CA ALA A 117 1.83 9.95 13.23
C ALA A 117 1.66 10.96 12.07
N ALA A 118 0.44 11.48 11.89
CA ALA A 118 0.15 12.51 10.90
C ALA A 118 0.94 13.81 11.17
N ALA A 119 0.95 14.31 12.41
CA ALA A 119 1.71 15.49 12.79
C ALA A 119 3.22 15.36 12.53
N GLN A 120 3.76 14.14 12.58
CA GLN A 120 5.17 13.88 12.31
C GLN A 120 5.53 13.79 10.81
N VAL A 121 4.55 13.48 9.94
CA VAL A 121 4.77 13.14 8.52
C VAL A 121 4.18 14.19 7.57
N LEU A 122 2.98 14.72 7.84
CA LEU A 122 2.30 15.64 6.94
C LEU A 122 3.06 16.97 6.76
N PRO A 123 3.67 17.60 7.78
CA PRO A 123 4.46 18.81 7.56
C PRO A 123 5.66 18.61 6.62
N PRO A 124 6.56 17.62 6.80
CA PRO A 124 7.64 17.39 5.84
C PRO A 124 7.14 16.92 4.46
N LEU A 125 5.98 16.26 4.39
CA LEU A 125 5.36 15.88 3.12
C LEU A 125 4.88 17.12 2.35
N SER A 126 4.17 18.02 3.01
CA SER A 126 3.59 19.25 2.42
C SER A 126 4.67 20.26 2.01
N ARG A 127 5.80 20.34 2.73
CA ARG A 127 6.97 21.15 2.32
C ARG A 127 7.56 20.73 0.98
N LYS A 128 7.34 19.49 0.55
CA LYS A 128 7.88 18.97 -0.71
C LYS A 128 6.96 19.25 -1.89
N SER A 129 5.63 19.25 -1.66
CA SER A 129 4.64 19.64 -2.66
C SER A 129 3.37 20.12 -1.95
N ALA A 130 2.88 21.29 -2.38
CA ALA A 130 1.63 21.87 -1.88
C ALA A 130 0.38 21.13 -2.41
N ALA A 131 0.51 20.39 -3.52
CA ALA A 131 -0.60 19.64 -4.10
C ALA A 131 -0.74 18.28 -3.38
N CYS A 132 -1.72 18.20 -2.49
CA CYS A 132 -2.09 16.97 -1.79
C CYS A 132 -3.41 16.39 -2.35
N HIS A 133 -3.52 15.07 -2.22
CA HIS A 133 -4.71 14.29 -2.51
C HIS A 133 -5.24 13.68 -1.21
N TRP A 134 -6.55 13.65 -1.08
CA TRP A 134 -7.26 12.94 -0.01
C TRP A 134 -7.81 11.67 -0.62
N ILE A 135 -7.16 10.54 -0.38
CA ILE A 135 -7.49 9.30 -1.06
C ILE A 135 -8.29 8.42 -0.11
N VAL A 136 -9.53 8.10 -0.49
CA VAL A 136 -10.43 7.17 0.19
C VAL A 136 -10.35 5.81 -0.50
N ASP A 137 -10.08 4.77 0.27
CA ASP A 137 -10.01 3.40 -0.21
C ASP A 137 -10.31 2.44 0.94
N ASP A 138 -10.76 1.23 0.62
CA ASP A 138 -10.96 0.16 1.58
C ASP A 138 -10.03 -1.04 1.34
N THR A 139 -9.55 -1.61 2.44
CA THR A 139 -8.66 -2.76 2.43
C THR A 139 -9.30 -3.97 3.11
N GLY A 140 -9.28 -5.11 2.42
CA GLY A 140 -9.76 -6.39 2.94
C GLY A 140 -8.65 -7.27 3.54
N PHE A 141 -9.00 -8.01 4.59
CA PHE A 141 -8.17 -8.99 5.28
C PHE A 141 -8.93 -10.32 5.37
N SER A 142 -8.48 -11.32 4.61
CA SER A 142 -9.08 -12.65 4.65
C SER A 142 -8.96 -13.26 6.05
N LYS A 143 -10.05 -13.87 6.52
CA LYS A 143 -10.13 -14.50 7.85
C LYS A 143 -10.85 -15.84 7.75
N LYS A 144 -10.48 -16.75 8.66
CA LYS A 144 -11.18 -18.02 8.86
C LYS A 144 -12.06 -17.92 10.12
N GLY A 145 -13.23 -18.58 10.08
CA GLY A 145 -14.19 -18.59 11.19
C GLY A 145 -15.01 -17.29 11.33
N VAL A 146 -15.79 -17.22 12.43
CA VAL A 146 -16.82 -16.19 12.64
C VAL A 146 -16.58 -15.30 13.86
N HIS A 147 -15.45 -15.46 14.55
CA HIS A 147 -15.20 -14.81 15.84
C HIS A 147 -14.36 -13.53 15.77
N SER A 148 -13.68 -13.26 14.66
CA SER A 148 -12.94 -12.00 14.51
C SER A 148 -13.95 -10.87 14.29
N VAL A 149 -13.84 -9.79 15.06
CA VAL A 149 -14.73 -8.63 14.95
C VAL A 149 -14.97 -8.18 13.51
N GLY A 150 -16.21 -7.95 13.12
CA GLY A 150 -16.56 -7.46 11.78
C GLY A 150 -16.24 -8.41 10.62
N VAL A 151 -15.91 -9.68 10.88
CA VAL A 151 -15.70 -10.67 9.81
C VAL A 151 -17.03 -11.07 9.16
N ALA A 152 -17.11 -10.97 7.84
CA ALA A 152 -18.27 -11.40 7.08
C ALA A 152 -17.88 -11.83 5.67
N ARG A 153 -18.78 -12.53 4.97
CA ARG A 153 -18.65 -12.72 3.52
C ARG A 153 -18.94 -11.40 2.83
N GLN A 154 -17.89 -10.75 2.37
CA GLN A 154 -17.96 -9.47 1.67
C GLN A 154 -16.90 -9.43 0.58
N TYR A 155 -17.06 -8.50 -0.38
CA TYR A 155 -16.08 -8.36 -1.44
C TYR A 155 -14.71 -8.02 -0.86
N CYS A 156 -13.74 -8.90 -1.08
CA CYS A 156 -12.37 -8.73 -0.63
C CYS A 156 -11.52 -8.28 -1.81
N GLY A 157 -11.19 -6.98 -1.87
CA GLY A 157 -10.37 -6.42 -2.96
C GLY A 157 -9.04 -7.14 -3.18
N ARG A 158 -8.45 -7.73 -2.11
CA ARG A 158 -7.22 -8.54 -2.20
C ARG A 158 -7.41 -9.84 -2.99
N LEU A 159 -8.54 -10.51 -2.82
CA LEU A 159 -8.81 -11.80 -3.46
C LEU A 159 -9.60 -11.65 -4.77
N GLY A 160 -10.09 -10.44 -5.07
CA GLY A 160 -10.92 -10.19 -6.24
C GLY A 160 -12.29 -10.87 -6.20
N LYS A 161 -12.67 -11.41 -5.04
CA LYS A 161 -13.89 -12.22 -4.86
C LYS A 161 -14.54 -11.93 -3.52
N THR A 162 -15.81 -12.30 -3.41
CA THR A 162 -16.52 -12.35 -2.13
C THR A 162 -15.99 -13.49 -1.29
N ASP A 163 -15.38 -13.15 -0.16
CA ASP A 163 -14.81 -14.11 0.77
C ASP A 163 -15.03 -13.64 2.22
N ASN A 164 -14.83 -14.55 3.16
CA ASN A 164 -14.89 -14.23 4.57
C ASN A 164 -13.68 -13.35 4.95
N CYS A 165 -13.95 -12.08 5.23
CA CYS A 165 -12.90 -11.10 5.50
C CYS A 165 -13.39 -9.99 6.42
N GLN A 166 -12.42 -9.30 7.03
CA GLN A 166 -12.60 -7.99 7.63
C GLN A 166 -12.25 -6.93 6.58
N VAL A 167 -12.96 -5.79 6.58
CA VAL A 167 -12.65 -4.66 5.69
C VAL A 167 -12.49 -3.41 6.53
N ALA A 168 -11.45 -2.63 6.27
CA ALA A 168 -11.28 -1.30 6.87
C ALA A 168 -11.32 -0.22 5.81
N VAL A 169 -12.03 0.87 6.11
CA VAL A 169 -12.06 2.09 5.31
C VAL A 169 -10.96 3.02 5.82
N SER A 170 -10.28 3.67 4.89
CA SER A 170 -9.19 4.58 5.22
C SER A 170 -9.24 5.87 4.42
N LEU A 171 -8.72 6.93 5.04
CA LEU A 171 -8.40 8.19 4.40
C LEU A 171 -6.89 8.37 4.48
N SER A 172 -6.25 8.53 3.33
CA SER A 172 -4.81 8.80 3.24
C SER A 172 -4.53 10.14 2.60
N ILE A 173 -3.53 10.85 3.11
CA ILE A 173 -3.02 12.09 2.52
C ILE A 173 -1.81 11.74 1.67
N ALA A 174 -1.82 12.15 0.40
CA ALA A 174 -0.79 11.77 -0.56
C ALA A 174 -0.33 12.94 -1.41
N ASN A 175 0.95 12.97 -1.77
CA ASN A 175 1.47 13.79 -2.86
C ASN A 175 2.50 13.00 -3.67
N GLU A 176 3.19 13.66 -4.60
CA GLU A 176 4.16 13.00 -5.47
C GLU A 176 5.36 12.36 -4.73
N HIS A 177 5.61 12.75 -3.47
CA HIS A 177 6.76 12.28 -2.70
C HIS A 177 6.45 11.13 -1.76
N GLY A 178 5.19 10.98 -1.35
CA GLY A 178 4.78 9.97 -0.37
C GLY A 178 3.32 10.13 0.04
N SER A 179 2.92 9.31 1.01
CA SER A 179 1.55 9.23 1.48
C SER A 179 1.48 8.63 2.88
N LEU A 180 0.40 8.91 3.60
CA LEU A 180 0.17 8.39 4.94
C LEU A 180 -1.34 8.22 5.19
N PRO A 181 -1.79 7.06 5.67
CA PRO A 181 -3.13 6.92 6.24
C PRO A 181 -3.27 7.80 7.50
N VAL A 182 -4.28 8.66 7.51
CA VAL A 182 -4.62 9.55 8.63
C VAL A 182 -5.93 9.16 9.31
N GLY A 183 -6.78 8.40 8.62
CA GLY A 183 -7.97 7.74 9.16
C GLY A 183 -7.97 6.27 8.80
N TYR A 184 -8.36 5.42 9.75
CA TYR A 184 -8.46 3.98 9.55
C TYR A 184 -9.53 3.40 10.48
N ARG A 185 -10.59 2.81 9.92
CA ARG A 185 -11.71 2.29 10.72
C ARG A 185 -12.24 0.98 10.16
N LEU A 186 -12.45 0.01 11.02
CA LEU A 186 -13.10 -1.25 10.65
C LEU A 186 -14.54 -0.98 10.21
N TYR A 187 -14.91 -1.48 9.03
CA TYR A 187 -16.31 -1.57 8.61
C TYR A 187 -16.96 -2.71 9.39
N LEU A 188 -17.96 -2.38 10.21
CA LEU A 188 -18.76 -3.35 10.96
C LEU A 188 -20.01 -3.69 10.13
N PRO A 189 -20.10 -4.90 9.54
CA PRO A 189 -21.26 -5.28 8.74
C PRO A 189 -22.56 -5.23 9.55
N GLU A 190 -23.68 -5.01 8.89
CA GLU A 190 -24.99 -4.85 9.55
C GLU A 190 -25.34 -6.03 10.47
N GLN A 191 -25.12 -7.27 10.01
CA GLN A 191 -25.30 -8.48 10.81
C GLN A 191 -24.44 -8.52 12.09
N TRP A 192 -23.29 -7.85 12.11
CA TRP A 192 -22.47 -7.70 13.31
C TRP A 192 -22.97 -6.57 14.20
N ALA A 193 -23.38 -5.46 13.60
CA ALA A 193 -23.90 -4.31 14.33
C ALA A 193 -25.20 -4.66 15.08
N GLN A 194 -26.00 -5.58 14.56
CA GLN A 194 -27.25 -6.05 15.16
C GLN A 194 -27.06 -7.19 16.18
N ASP A 195 -25.89 -7.85 16.23
CA ASP A 195 -25.62 -8.96 17.15
C ASP A 195 -24.94 -8.47 18.45
N THR A 196 -25.76 -8.13 19.45
CA THR A 196 -25.29 -7.62 20.76
C THR A 196 -24.34 -8.58 21.47
N VAL A 197 -24.56 -9.90 21.36
CA VAL A 197 -23.72 -10.91 22.02
C VAL A 197 -22.32 -10.93 21.41
N ARG A 198 -22.23 -10.96 20.07
CA ARG A 198 -20.94 -10.90 19.37
C ARG A 198 -20.23 -9.58 19.60
N ARG A 199 -20.96 -8.46 19.60
CA ARG A 199 -20.40 -7.12 19.88
C ARG A 199 -19.76 -7.07 21.25
N LYS A 200 -20.48 -7.48 22.30
CA LYS A 200 -19.97 -7.50 23.67
C LYS A 200 -18.76 -8.43 23.80
N LYS A 201 -18.80 -9.63 23.23
CA LYS A 201 -17.69 -10.59 23.25
C LYS A 201 -16.43 -10.07 22.54
N ALA A 202 -16.60 -9.29 21.47
CA ALA A 202 -15.50 -8.69 20.72
C ALA A 202 -15.09 -7.31 21.25
N GLY A 203 -15.73 -6.79 22.30
CA GLY A 203 -15.44 -5.47 22.86
C GLY A 203 -15.72 -4.32 21.90
N VAL A 204 -16.74 -4.45 21.04
CA VAL A 204 -17.21 -3.34 20.18
C VAL A 204 -17.87 -2.29 21.07
N PRO A 205 -17.45 -1.00 21.03
CA PRO A 205 -18.06 0.05 21.84
C PRO A 205 -19.56 0.23 21.52
N ASP A 206 -20.35 0.61 22.52
CA ASP A 206 -21.82 0.72 22.40
C ASP A 206 -22.24 1.77 21.36
N GLN A 207 -21.49 2.87 21.27
CA GLN A 207 -21.70 3.93 20.29
C GLN A 207 -21.45 3.52 18.83
N VAL A 208 -20.80 2.38 18.58
CA VAL A 208 -20.55 1.89 17.22
C VAL A 208 -21.82 1.22 16.69
N VAL A 209 -22.52 1.93 15.81
CA VAL A 209 -23.68 1.41 15.07
C VAL A 209 -23.31 1.02 13.64
N PHE A 210 -24.23 0.38 12.91
CA PHE A 210 -24.04 0.13 11.49
C PHE A 210 -23.87 1.46 10.74
N GLN A 211 -22.83 1.55 9.92
CA GLN A 211 -22.58 2.68 9.02
C GLN A 211 -22.10 2.11 7.69
N THR A 212 -22.58 2.67 6.58
CA THR A 212 -22.07 2.31 5.25
C THR A 212 -20.60 2.72 5.11
N LYS A 213 -19.87 2.11 4.17
CA LYS A 213 -18.48 2.51 3.90
C LYS A 213 -18.36 3.98 3.47
N THR A 214 -19.33 4.49 2.71
CA THR A 214 -19.39 5.90 2.30
C THR A 214 -19.59 6.83 3.49
N ALA A 215 -20.44 6.45 4.47
CA ALA A 215 -20.59 7.20 5.71
C ALA A 215 -19.30 7.20 6.54
N LEU A 216 -18.63 6.04 6.70
CA LEU A 216 -17.33 5.97 7.38
C LEU A 216 -16.25 6.83 6.71
N ALA A 217 -16.24 6.86 5.37
CA ALA A 217 -15.33 7.73 4.63
C ALA A 217 -15.63 9.21 4.89
N MET A 218 -16.91 9.60 4.96
CA MET A 218 -17.28 10.99 5.31
C MET A 218 -16.90 11.35 6.73
N ASP A 219 -17.13 10.46 7.72
CA ASP A 219 -16.68 10.69 9.10
C ASP A 219 -15.16 10.94 9.17
N GLN A 220 -14.38 10.20 8.37
CA GLN A 220 -12.92 10.40 8.30
C GLN A 220 -12.54 11.72 7.64
N ILE A 221 -13.25 12.14 6.59
CA ILE A 221 -13.07 13.44 5.92
C ILE A 221 -13.41 14.58 6.89
N ASP A 222 -14.52 14.47 7.62
CA ASP A 222 -14.96 15.47 8.60
C ASP A 222 -13.97 15.60 9.75
N SER A 223 -13.45 14.46 10.24
CA SER A 223 -12.38 14.45 11.24
C SER A 223 -11.09 15.11 10.71
N ALA A 224 -10.72 14.86 9.45
CA ALA A 224 -9.55 15.50 8.83
C ALA A 224 -9.73 17.02 8.67
N LEU A 225 -10.92 17.48 8.30
CA LEU A 225 -11.26 18.90 8.24
C LEU A 225 -11.21 19.55 9.64
N ALA A 226 -11.83 18.92 10.64
CA ALA A 226 -11.87 19.42 12.01
C ALA A 226 -10.49 19.51 12.66
N THR A 227 -9.56 18.63 12.27
CA THR A 227 -8.16 18.65 12.73
C THR A 227 -7.26 19.62 11.94
N GLY A 228 -7.81 20.34 10.96
CA GLY A 228 -7.08 21.35 10.18
C GLY A 228 -6.12 20.76 9.15
N ILE A 229 -6.30 19.49 8.74
CA ILE A 229 -5.51 18.92 7.65
C ILE A 229 -5.84 19.69 6.37
N ALA A 230 -4.81 20.17 5.66
CA ALA A 230 -4.99 20.91 4.42
C ALA A 230 -5.78 20.07 3.40
N ALA A 231 -6.89 20.62 2.92
CA ALA A 231 -7.76 19.97 1.96
C ALA A 231 -7.03 19.70 0.63
N GLY A 232 -7.15 18.48 0.14
CA GLY A 232 -6.65 18.05 -1.16
C GLY A 232 -7.79 17.66 -2.09
N VAL A 233 -7.47 17.36 -3.36
CA VAL A 233 -8.48 16.76 -4.26
C VAL A 233 -8.81 15.36 -3.76
N VAL A 234 -10.09 15.10 -3.50
CA VAL A 234 -10.58 13.81 -3.02
C VAL A 234 -10.55 12.79 -4.15
N LEU A 235 -9.82 11.69 -3.96
CA LEU A 235 -9.73 10.58 -4.89
C LEU A 235 -10.41 9.36 -4.26
N ALA A 236 -11.27 8.70 -5.03
CA ALA A 236 -11.90 7.45 -4.61
C ALA A 236 -12.25 6.62 -5.84
N ASP A 237 -12.63 5.38 -5.63
CA ASP A 237 -12.99 4.46 -6.71
C ASP A 237 -14.48 4.43 -6.99
N ALA A 238 -14.89 3.58 -7.93
CA ALA A 238 -16.28 3.47 -8.34
C ALA A 238 -17.21 2.88 -7.27
N ALA A 239 -16.69 2.27 -6.20
CA ALA A 239 -17.49 1.85 -5.05
C ALA A 239 -17.97 3.04 -4.21
N TYR A 240 -17.25 4.17 -4.24
CA TYR A 240 -17.65 5.42 -3.58
C TYR A 240 -18.19 6.43 -4.60
N GLY A 241 -17.43 6.69 -5.66
CA GLY A 241 -17.69 7.77 -6.60
C GLY A 241 -18.95 7.60 -7.45
N THR A 242 -19.52 6.39 -7.55
CA THR A 242 -20.82 6.18 -8.22
C THR A 242 -21.97 6.75 -7.38
N GLU A 243 -21.85 6.74 -6.05
CA GLU A 243 -22.88 7.23 -5.13
C GLU A 243 -23.00 8.75 -5.20
N THR A 244 -24.16 9.22 -5.64
CA THR A 244 -24.36 10.65 -5.93
C THR A 244 -24.43 11.48 -4.67
N HIS A 245 -25.17 11.00 -3.66
CA HIS A 245 -25.25 11.67 -2.38
C HIS A 245 -23.87 11.87 -1.73
N TRP A 246 -22.97 10.90 -1.88
CA TRP A 246 -21.61 11.01 -1.38
C TRP A 246 -20.81 12.11 -2.09
N ARG A 247 -20.93 12.25 -3.42
CA ARG A 247 -20.32 13.36 -4.16
C ARG A 247 -20.92 14.72 -3.82
N ASP A 248 -22.23 14.77 -3.58
CA ASP A 248 -22.91 16.00 -3.16
C ASP A 248 -22.37 16.46 -1.80
N GLN A 249 -22.22 15.54 -0.83
CA GLN A 249 -21.62 15.84 0.48
C GLN A 249 -20.18 16.37 0.41
N LEU A 250 -19.37 15.89 -0.55
CA LEU A 250 -18.04 16.45 -0.80
C LEU A 250 -18.13 17.90 -1.30
N SER A 251 -19.07 18.16 -2.22
CA SER A 251 -19.27 19.49 -2.82
C SER A 251 -19.80 20.50 -1.81
N GLU A 252 -20.71 20.09 -0.91
CA GLU A 252 -21.22 20.89 0.21
C GLU A 252 -20.10 21.35 1.16
N ARG A 253 -19.02 20.58 1.28
CA ARG A 253 -17.82 20.92 2.06
C ARG A 253 -16.80 21.74 1.27
N GLY A 254 -17.10 22.10 0.03
CA GLY A 254 -16.18 22.81 -0.86
C GLY A 254 -15.00 21.96 -1.33
N LEU A 255 -15.07 20.62 -1.21
CA LEU A 255 -13.98 19.73 -1.61
C LEU A 255 -14.03 19.43 -3.11
N LEU A 256 -12.90 19.69 -3.78
CA LEU A 256 -12.70 19.21 -5.15
C LEU A 256 -12.52 17.69 -5.14
N TYR A 257 -13.04 17.01 -6.15
CA TYR A 257 -12.89 15.56 -6.27
C TYR A 257 -12.48 15.11 -7.68
N MET A 258 -11.92 13.90 -7.74
CA MET A 258 -11.64 13.13 -8.94
C MET A 258 -11.88 11.65 -8.60
N VAL A 259 -13.09 11.17 -8.84
CA VAL A 259 -13.58 9.89 -8.31
C VAL A 259 -14.00 8.97 -9.43
N GLY A 260 -13.68 7.68 -9.31
CA GLY A 260 -14.09 6.66 -10.27
C GLY A 260 -15.60 6.48 -10.28
N VAL A 261 -16.16 6.14 -11.44
CA VAL A 261 -17.59 5.81 -11.58
C VAL A 261 -17.77 4.56 -12.45
N ARG A 262 -18.90 3.86 -12.27
CA ARG A 262 -19.23 2.69 -13.10
C ARG A 262 -19.63 3.11 -14.51
N SER A 263 -19.40 2.23 -15.49
CA SER A 263 -19.72 2.44 -16.91
C SER A 263 -21.19 2.78 -17.18
N ASN A 264 -22.10 2.26 -16.35
CA ASN A 264 -23.55 2.48 -16.43
C ASN A 264 -24.03 3.78 -15.76
N THR A 265 -23.13 4.57 -15.15
CA THR A 265 -23.48 5.84 -14.51
C THR A 265 -24.10 6.79 -15.51
N LYS A 266 -25.29 7.35 -15.20
CA LYS A 266 -26.08 8.18 -16.12
C LYS A 266 -25.68 9.65 -16.06
N VAL A 267 -25.60 10.28 -17.23
CA VAL A 267 -25.21 11.68 -17.43
C VAL A 267 -26.06 12.36 -18.50
N TRP A 268 -26.15 13.68 -18.42
CA TRP A 268 -26.63 14.56 -19.48
C TRP A 268 -25.43 15.05 -20.29
N TRP A 269 -25.48 14.87 -21.61
CA TRP A 269 -24.40 15.21 -22.54
C TRP A 269 -24.89 15.34 -23.98
N GLY A 270 -24.36 16.31 -24.72
CA GLY A 270 -24.71 16.54 -26.12
C GLY A 270 -26.19 16.89 -26.28
N SER A 271 -26.89 16.19 -27.18
CA SER A 271 -28.34 16.30 -27.39
C SER A 271 -29.19 15.75 -26.24
N HIS A 272 -28.60 14.92 -25.36
CA HIS A 272 -29.29 14.37 -24.19
C HIS A 272 -29.19 15.36 -23.03
N GLN A 273 -30.09 16.35 -23.01
CA GLN A 273 -30.19 17.37 -21.97
C GLN A 273 -31.46 17.18 -21.13
N PRO A 274 -31.49 17.64 -19.87
CA PRO A 274 -32.74 17.68 -19.12
C PRO A 274 -33.75 18.61 -19.81
N ALA A 275 -35.03 18.29 -19.70
CA ALA A 275 -36.09 19.18 -20.20
C ALA A 275 -35.97 20.59 -19.57
N PRO A 276 -36.25 21.67 -20.33
CA PRO A 276 -36.31 23.02 -19.78
C PRO A 276 -37.26 23.08 -18.58
N MET A 277 -36.92 23.86 -17.56
CA MET A 277 -37.87 24.10 -16.48
C MET A 277 -39.07 24.86 -17.06
N PRO A 278 -40.32 24.40 -16.82
CA PRO A 278 -41.49 25.15 -17.28
C PRO A 278 -41.51 26.53 -16.64
N PRO A 279 -42.01 27.57 -17.35
CA PRO A 279 -42.14 28.91 -16.79
C PRO A 279 -42.98 28.89 -15.51
N ALA A 280 -42.68 29.82 -14.60
CA ALA A 280 -43.46 29.97 -13.37
C ALA A 280 -44.95 30.11 -13.72
N SER A 281 -45.82 29.38 -13.01
CA SER A 281 -47.26 29.43 -13.27
C SER A 281 -47.76 30.87 -13.07
N PRO A 282 -48.46 31.47 -14.06
CA PRO A 282 -49.07 32.79 -13.91
C PRO A 282 -50.10 32.85 -12.77
N LYS A 283 -50.65 31.70 -12.36
CA LYS A 283 -51.70 31.58 -11.33
C LYS A 283 -51.17 31.51 -9.90
N GLY A 284 -49.87 31.63 -9.69
CA GLY A 284 -49.25 31.46 -8.37
C GLY A 284 -49.23 29.98 -7.97
N GLY A 285 -48.03 29.41 -7.87
CA GLY A 285 -47.82 28.04 -7.43
C GLY A 285 -46.35 27.79 -7.23
N ARG A 286 -45.99 26.88 -6.32
CA ARG A 286 -44.59 26.56 -6.05
C ARG A 286 -43.90 26.14 -7.36
N PRO A 287 -42.88 26.87 -7.84
CA PRO A 287 -42.22 26.54 -9.09
C PRO A 287 -41.65 25.12 -9.01
N ARG A 288 -41.75 24.35 -10.12
CA ARG A 288 -41.19 23.00 -10.17
C ARG A 288 -39.67 23.11 -10.04
N THR A 289 -39.13 22.47 -9.01
CA THR A 289 -37.69 22.40 -8.74
C THR A 289 -37.00 21.19 -9.37
N ARG A 290 -37.73 20.40 -10.17
CA ARG A 290 -37.31 19.08 -10.63
C ARG A 290 -37.34 18.99 -12.17
N PRO A 291 -36.24 18.61 -12.85
CA PRO A 291 -36.23 18.39 -14.30
C PRO A 291 -37.15 17.24 -14.69
N MET A 292 -37.91 17.41 -15.79
CA MET A 292 -38.74 16.35 -16.35
C MET A 292 -37.85 15.33 -17.06
N ARG A 293 -38.11 14.04 -16.82
CA ARG A 293 -37.53 12.92 -17.57
C ARG A 293 -38.66 12.28 -18.35
N ASP A 294 -38.70 12.52 -19.65
CA ASP A 294 -39.58 11.83 -20.58
C ASP A 294 -38.72 11.06 -21.60
N SER A 295 -39.37 10.35 -22.52
CA SER A 295 -38.66 9.58 -23.56
C SER A 295 -37.79 10.46 -24.47
N ALA A 296 -38.10 11.76 -24.61
CA ALA A 296 -37.30 12.71 -25.39
C ALA A 296 -36.10 13.26 -24.60
N HIS A 297 -36.15 13.24 -23.27
CA HIS A 297 -35.11 13.76 -22.37
C HIS A 297 -34.57 12.65 -21.46
N ALA A 298 -34.06 11.57 -22.07
CA ALA A 298 -33.45 10.45 -21.37
C ALA A 298 -31.92 10.61 -21.24
N PRO A 299 -31.34 10.46 -20.03
CA PRO A 299 -29.89 10.51 -19.86
C PRO A 299 -29.22 9.23 -20.37
N ILE A 300 -27.99 9.39 -20.85
CA ILE A 300 -27.17 8.30 -21.38
C ILE A 300 -26.11 7.88 -20.37
N SER A 301 -25.58 6.66 -20.49
CA SER A 301 -24.49 6.20 -19.63
C SER A 301 -23.15 6.81 -20.02
N VAL A 302 -22.17 6.83 -19.11
CA VAL A 302 -20.80 7.27 -19.43
C VAL A 302 -20.13 6.37 -20.48
N HIS A 303 -20.49 5.10 -20.53
CA HIS A 303 -20.07 4.18 -21.59
C HIS A 303 -20.63 4.60 -22.96
N GLU A 304 -21.91 4.91 -23.01
CA GLU A 304 -22.59 5.43 -24.19
C GLU A 304 -22.03 6.77 -24.68
N VAL A 305 -21.57 7.64 -23.75
CA VAL A 305 -20.80 8.83 -24.10
C VAL A 305 -19.47 8.43 -24.74
N ALA A 306 -18.73 7.50 -24.12
CA ALA A 306 -17.44 7.05 -24.64
C ALA A 306 -17.52 6.55 -26.08
N GLN A 307 -18.55 5.77 -26.41
CA GLN A 307 -18.80 5.23 -27.75
C GLN A 307 -19.16 6.30 -28.78
N ARG A 308 -19.88 7.36 -28.37
CA ARG A 308 -20.29 8.46 -29.27
C ARG A 308 -19.18 9.49 -29.54
N LEU A 309 -18.10 9.48 -28.74
CA LEU A 309 -17.01 10.42 -28.94
C LEU A 309 -16.19 10.08 -30.19
N PRO A 310 -15.88 11.07 -31.06
CA PRO A 310 -14.99 10.85 -32.19
C PRO A 310 -13.64 10.32 -31.74
N ALA A 311 -13.06 9.37 -32.48
CA ALA A 311 -11.76 8.75 -32.14
C ALA A 311 -10.65 9.78 -31.90
N ARG A 312 -10.64 10.88 -32.66
CA ARG A 312 -9.69 12.01 -32.51
C ARG A 312 -9.74 12.73 -31.15
N THR A 313 -10.79 12.52 -30.37
CA THR A 313 -10.94 13.08 -29.02
C THR A 313 -10.04 12.36 -28.02
N TYR A 314 -9.77 11.07 -28.27
CA TYR A 314 -8.90 10.27 -27.43
C TYR A 314 -7.44 10.56 -27.77
N ARG A 315 -6.73 11.18 -26.84
CA ARG A 315 -5.31 11.52 -26.98
C ARG A 315 -4.47 10.62 -26.11
N GLN A 316 -3.31 10.22 -26.62
CA GLN A 316 -2.33 9.52 -25.80
C GLN A 316 -1.75 10.51 -24.77
N VAL A 317 -1.80 10.12 -23.49
CA VAL A 317 -1.27 10.91 -22.38
C VAL A 317 -0.36 10.02 -21.56
N SER A 318 0.84 10.52 -21.30
CA SER A 318 1.82 9.90 -20.40
C SER A 318 1.83 10.66 -19.07
N TRP A 319 1.78 9.95 -17.95
CA TRP A 319 1.67 10.58 -16.62
C TRP A 319 2.76 10.18 -15.64
N ARG A 320 3.56 9.14 -15.93
CA ARG A 320 4.59 8.63 -15.01
C ARG A 320 5.56 7.69 -15.71
N GLN A 321 6.80 7.61 -15.22
CA GLN A 321 7.67 6.46 -15.47
C GLN A 321 7.25 5.27 -14.60
N GLY A 322 6.87 4.16 -15.22
CA GLY A 322 6.68 2.86 -14.57
C GLY A 322 8.03 2.22 -14.23
N SER A 323 7.98 1.00 -13.68
CA SER A 323 9.21 0.23 -13.41
C SER A 323 9.92 -0.16 -14.71
N ASP A 324 9.15 -0.43 -15.78
CA ASP A 324 9.68 -0.95 -17.06
C ASP A 324 9.49 0.02 -18.24
N ALA A 325 8.44 0.86 -18.23
CA ALA A 325 8.14 1.80 -19.30
C ALA A 325 7.36 3.02 -18.80
N THR A 326 7.34 4.09 -19.60
CA THR A 326 6.46 5.24 -19.35
C THR A 326 5.01 4.79 -19.40
N LEU A 327 4.30 4.94 -18.28
CA LEU A 327 2.86 4.68 -18.21
C LEU A 327 2.14 5.71 -19.08
N SER A 328 1.53 5.19 -20.14
CA SER A 328 0.75 5.96 -21.10
C SER A 328 -0.50 5.16 -21.50
N SER A 329 -1.54 5.89 -21.86
CA SER A 329 -2.85 5.37 -22.24
C SER A 329 -3.59 6.46 -23.02
N ARG A 330 -4.75 6.12 -23.56
CA ARG A 330 -5.57 7.02 -24.37
C ARG A 330 -6.73 7.55 -23.54
N PHE A 331 -6.86 8.87 -23.48
CA PHE A 331 -7.87 9.53 -22.68
C PHE A 331 -8.71 10.51 -23.49
N ALA A 332 -10.01 10.57 -23.16
CA ALA A 332 -10.89 11.66 -23.54
C ALA A 332 -11.39 12.38 -22.28
N ALA A 333 -11.51 13.70 -22.36
CA ALA A 333 -12.09 14.52 -21.29
C ALA A 333 -13.20 15.39 -21.88
N VAL A 334 -14.40 15.24 -21.33
CA VAL A 334 -15.57 16.01 -21.75
C VAL A 334 -16.32 16.55 -20.55
N ARG A 335 -17.17 17.54 -20.79
CA ARG A 335 -17.99 18.16 -19.75
C ARG A 335 -19.38 17.54 -19.78
N VAL A 336 -19.86 17.10 -18.62
CA VAL A 336 -21.15 16.40 -18.46
C VAL A 336 -21.85 16.88 -17.19
N ARG A 337 -23.15 16.60 -17.08
CA ARG A 337 -23.87 16.73 -15.79
C ARG A 337 -24.29 15.35 -15.31
N ALA A 338 -24.05 15.03 -14.05
CA ALA A 338 -24.53 13.77 -13.48
C ALA A 338 -26.07 13.75 -13.49
N ALA A 339 -26.66 12.61 -13.84
CA ALA A 339 -28.11 12.48 -14.03
C ALA A 339 -28.78 11.59 -12.97
N HIS A 340 -28.23 11.51 -11.76
CA HIS A 340 -28.70 10.52 -10.78
C HIS A 340 -29.86 10.99 -9.89
N ASN A 341 -30.24 12.27 -9.91
CA ASN A 341 -31.39 12.78 -9.15
C ASN A 341 -32.34 13.63 -10.01
N ARG A 342 -33.52 13.94 -9.47
CA ARG A 342 -34.46 14.92 -10.03
C ARG A 342 -33.97 16.37 -9.80
N GLN A 343 -32.67 16.61 -9.81
CA GLN A 343 -32.04 17.93 -9.66
C GLN A 343 -30.98 18.08 -10.76
N ALA A 344 -30.81 19.30 -11.26
CA ALA A 344 -29.74 19.61 -12.20
C ALA A 344 -28.44 19.83 -11.43
N HIS A 345 -27.50 18.89 -11.53
CA HIS A 345 -26.16 19.09 -10.99
C HIS A 345 -25.36 20.04 -11.90
N ASP A 346 -24.37 20.68 -11.31
CA ASP A 346 -23.40 21.46 -12.05
C ASP A 346 -22.63 20.61 -13.05
N GLU A 347 -22.16 21.29 -14.09
CA GLU A 347 -21.31 20.67 -15.09
C GLU A 347 -19.97 20.28 -14.45
N GLN A 348 -19.53 19.07 -14.73
CA GLN A 348 -18.28 18.50 -14.22
C GLN A 348 -17.52 17.78 -15.33
N TRP A 349 -16.24 17.50 -15.11
CA TRP A 349 -15.44 16.72 -16.04
C TRP A 349 -15.82 15.24 -15.95
N LEU A 350 -15.95 14.59 -17.10
CA LEU A 350 -15.88 13.15 -17.30
C LEU A 350 -14.56 12.85 -17.99
N LEU A 351 -13.66 12.16 -17.29
CA LEU A 351 -12.45 11.58 -17.88
C LEU A 351 -12.73 10.12 -18.20
N ILE A 352 -12.33 9.69 -19.40
CA ILE A 352 -12.53 8.33 -19.91
C ILE A 352 -11.17 7.81 -20.32
N GLU A 353 -10.78 6.65 -19.80
CA GLU A 353 -9.62 5.89 -20.27
C GLU A 353 -10.09 4.79 -21.22
N TRP A 354 -9.59 4.83 -22.44
CA TRP A 354 -9.79 3.78 -23.43
C TRP A 354 -8.43 3.34 -23.97
N PRO A 355 -7.79 2.34 -23.34
CA PRO A 355 -6.44 1.91 -23.73
C PRO A 355 -6.38 1.45 -25.20
N PRO A 356 -5.22 1.61 -25.87
CA PRO A 356 -5.06 1.15 -27.24
C PRO A 356 -5.22 -0.37 -27.32
N GLY A 357 -5.96 -0.85 -28.33
CA GLY A 357 -6.18 -2.28 -28.56
C GLY A 357 -7.33 -2.91 -27.77
N GLU A 358 -7.91 -2.19 -26.80
CA GLU A 358 -9.07 -2.67 -26.03
C GLU A 358 -10.38 -2.42 -26.79
N SER A 359 -11.27 -3.41 -26.77
CA SER A 359 -12.60 -3.28 -27.39
C SER A 359 -13.54 -2.34 -26.64
N GLU A 360 -13.29 -2.12 -25.34
CA GLU A 360 -14.12 -1.27 -24.48
C GLU A 360 -13.28 -0.31 -23.61
N PRO A 361 -13.84 0.85 -23.22
CA PRO A 361 -13.18 1.74 -22.28
C PRO A 361 -13.09 1.12 -20.87
N ARG A 362 -11.93 1.27 -20.25
CA ARG A 362 -11.57 0.57 -19.00
C ARG A 362 -12.01 1.31 -17.75
N HIS A 363 -11.90 2.65 -17.74
CA HIS A 363 -12.14 3.44 -16.55
C HIS A 363 -12.81 4.78 -16.87
N TYR A 364 -13.61 5.25 -15.92
CA TYR A 364 -14.37 6.50 -15.99
C TYR A 364 -14.22 7.24 -14.67
N TRP A 365 -14.04 8.57 -14.72
CA TRP A 365 -13.97 9.41 -13.53
C TRP A 365 -14.78 10.68 -13.68
N PHE A 366 -15.39 11.12 -12.58
CA PHE A 366 -15.94 12.47 -12.47
C PHE A 366 -14.99 13.40 -11.72
N SER A 367 -14.91 14.67 -12.16
CA SER A 367 -14.16 15.70 -11.44
C SER A 367 -14.81 17.08 -11.43
N THR A 368 -14.79 17.70 -10.25
CA THR A 368 -15.21 19.10 -10.03
C THR A 368 -14.10 20.12 -10.26
N ARG A 369 -12.93 19.71 -10.79
CA ARG A 369 -11.86 20.67 -11.12
C ARG A 369 -12.32 21.73 -12.14
N PRO A 370 -11.74 22.94 -12.13
CA PRO A 370 -12.14 24.03 -13.02
C PRO A 370 -12.13 23.64 -14.51
N LYS A 371 -12.99 24.29 -15.32
CA LYS A 371 -13.13 24.05 -16.77
C LYS A 371 -11.84 24.35 -17.56
N GLN A 372 -10.92 25.12 -17.00
CA GLN A 372 -9.63 25.45 -17.60
C GLN A 372 -8.56 24.39 -17.29
N THR A 373 -8.88 23.36 -16.48
CA THR A 373 -7.91 22.33 -16.09
C THR A 373 -7.43 21.54 -17.30
N PRO A 374 -6.11 21.50 -17.57
CA PRO A 374 -5.57 20.72 -18.68
C PRO A 374 -5.84 19.22 -18.50
N VAL A 375 -6.11 18.51 -19.61
CA VAL A 375 -6.35 17.05 -19.59
C VAL A 375 -5.20 16.29 -18.92
N LYS A 376 -3.95 16.69 -19.17
CA LYS A 376 -2.77 16.09 -18.51
C LYS A 376 -2.85 16.16 -16.98
N THR A 377 -3.37 17.27 -16.44
CA THR A 377 -3.58 17.46 -15.00
C THR A 377 -4.72 16.59 -14.48
N LEU A 378 -5.81 16.44 -15.25
CA LEU A 378 -6.90 15.51 -14.91
C LEU A 378 -6.38 14.07 -14.83
N VAL A 379 -5.63 13.63 -15.84
CA VAL A 379 -5.02 12.28 -15.88
C VAL A 379 -4.06 12.08 -14.71
N ALA A 380 -3.15 13.03 -14.46
CA ALA A 380 -2.23 12.94 -13.32
C ALA A 380 -2.97 12.85 -11.97
N THR A 381 -4.10 13.56 -11.83
CA THR A 381 -4.95 13.52 -10.63
C THR A 381 -5.64 12.16 -10.50
N ALA A 382 -6.25 11.64 -11.58
CA ALA A 382 -6.90 10.34 -11.61
C ALA A 382 -5.95 9.21 -11.17
N GLN A 383 -4.72 9.29 -11.67
CA GLN A 383 -3.68 8.31 -11.46
C GLN A 383 -2.96 8.48 -10.11
N GLY A 384 -3.29 9.53 -9.34
CA GLY A 384 -2.77 9.76 -7.99
C GLY A 384 -3.16 8.65 -7.00
N ARG A 385 -4.29 7.97 -7.23
CA ARG A 385 -4.80 6.89 -6.37
C ARG A 385 -3.85 5.70 -6.24
N TRP A 386 -3.05 5.39 -7.26
CA TRP A 386 -2.12 4.24 -7.24
C TRP A 386 -1.17 4.21 -6.03
N ARG A 387 -0.92 5.36 -5.40
CA ARG A 387 -0.08 5.43 -4.19
C ARG A 387 -0.64 4.63 -3.03
N ILE A 388 -1.95 4.61 -2.85
CA ILE A 388 -2.58 3.84 -1.78
C ILE A 388 -2.34 2.34 -1.98
N GLU A 389 -2.44 1.83 -3.21
CA GLU A 389 -2.24 0.41 -3.48
C GLU A 389 -0.81 0.00 -3.07
N ARG A 390 0.18 0.84 -3.39
CA ARG A 390 1.57 0.66 -2.97
C ARG A 390 1.73 0.77 -1.45
N ASP A 391 1.12 1.76 -0.81
CA ASP A 391 1.20 1.93 0.65
C ASP A 391 0.63 0.71 1.36
N TYR A 392 -0.53 0.22 0.92
CA TYR A 392 -1.13 -0.98 1.48
C TYR A 392 -0.30 -2.22 1.22
N GLN A 393 0.40 -2.30 0.08
CA GLN A 393 1.35 -3.36 -0.16
C GLN A 393 2.52 -3.29 0.83
N GLU A 394 3.11 -2.12 1.07
CA GLU A 394 4.19 -1.92 2.05
C GLU A 394 3.69 -2.21 3.49
N LEU A 395 2.54 -1.66 3.89
CA LEU A 395 1.91 -1.89 5.20
C LEU A 395 1.58 -3.36 5.44
N LYS A 396 1.05 -4.06 4.43
CA LYS A 396 0.70 -5.48 4.56
C LYS A 396 1.94 -6.36 4.55
N SER A 397 2.79 -6.24 3.54
CA SER A 397 3.90 -7.17 3.30
C SER A 397 5.05 -6.95 4.28
N GLU A 398 5.43 -5.70 4.56
CA GLU A 398 6.62 -5.39 5.36
C GLU A 398 6.29 -5.17 6.83
N LEU A 399 5.21 -4.43 7.10
CA LEU A 399 4.81 -4.03 8.46
C LEU A 399 3.74 -4.94 9.05
N GLY A 400 3.24 -5.91 8.30
CA GLY A 400 2.35 -6.93 8.83
C GLY A 400 0.98 -6.43 9.25
N LEU A 401 0.43 -5.38 8.62
CA LEU A 401 -0.92 -4.87 8.88
C LEU A 401 -2.01 -5.98 8.85
N HIS A 402 -1.75 -7.06 8.11
CA HIS A 402 -2.65 -8.21 7.98
C HIS A 402 -2.28 -9.41 8.88
N HIS A 403 -1.30 -9.26 9.77
CA HIS A 403 -0.82 -10.30 10.69
C HIS A 403 -1.51 -10.27 12.05
N TYR A 404 -2.41 -9.32 12.31
CA TYR A 404 -3.18 -9.30 13.55
C TYR A 404 -4.06 -10.54 13.69
N GLU A 405 -3.90 -11.26 14.80
CA GLU A 405 -4.58 -12.53 15.09
C GLU A 405 -5.67 -12.43 16.15
N GLY A 406 -5.70 -11.32 16.90
CA GLY A 406 -6.73 -11.10 17.89
C GLY A 406 -8.11 -10.90 17.28
N ARG A 407 -9.12 -10.94 18.14
CA ARG A 407 -10.53 -10.98 17.74
C ARG A 407 -11.30 -9.73 18.14
N ASN A 408 -10.72 -8.88 18.97
CA ASN A 408 -11.43 -7.75 19.58
C ASN A 408 -11.31 -6.47 18.73
N TRP A 409 -12.26 -5.57 18.93
CA TRP A 409 -12.35 -4.27 18.25
C TRP A 409 -11.11 -3.43 18.50
N ARG A 410 -10.73 -3.30 19.77
CA ARG A 410 -9.61 -2.48 20.23
C ARG A 410 -8.30 -2.91 19.58
N GLY A 411 -7.94 -4.18 19.69
CA GLY A 411 -6.69 -4.70 19.16
C GLY A 411 -6.57 -4.64 17.64
N PHE A 412 -7.69 -4.73 16.91
CA PHE A 412 -7.68 -4.47 15.46
C PHE A 412 -7.20 -3.04 15.16
N HIS A 413 -7.78 -2.04 15.81
CA HIS A 413 -7.44 -0.63 15.60
C HIS A 413 -6.06 -0.28 16.16
N HIS A 414 -5.69 -0.85 17.31
CA HIS A 414 -4.40 -0.63 17.95
C HIS A 414 -3.24 -1.17 17.12
N HIS A 415 -3.35 -2.41 16.63
CA HIS A 415 -2.34 -2.98 15.74
C HIS A 415 -2.20 -2.16 14.46
N ALA A 416 -3.32 -1.80 13.83
CA ALA A 416 -3.30 -1.01 12.61
C ALA A 416 -2.62 0.36 12.81
N SER A 417 -2.94 1.04 13.91
CA SER A 417 -2.37 2.35 14.22
C SER A 417 -0.88 2.29 14.52
N LEU A 418 -0.39 1.24 15.21
CA LEU A 418 1.04 1.00 15.40
C LEU A 418 1.76 0.68 14.08
N CYS A 419 1.14 -0.09 13.18
CA CYS A 419 1.64 -0.34 11.84
C CYS A 419 1.74 0.96 11.02
N ILE A 420 0.71 1.80 11.06
CA ILE A 420 0.70 3.12 10.40
C ILE A 420 1.75 4.06 11.02
N ALA A 421 1.91 4.04 12.34
CA ALA A 421 2.97 4.81 13.00
C ALA A 421 4.37 4.33 12.60
N ALA A 422 4.62 3.02 12.51
CA ALA A 422 5.88 2.49 11.98
C ALA A 422 6.11 2.89 10.52
N TYR A 423 5.05 2.86 9.70
CA TYR A 423 5.11 3.37 8.32
C TYR A 423 5.45 4.87 8.27
N GLY A 424 4.86 5.67 9.17
CA GLY A 424 5.15 7.09 9.31
C GLY A 424 6.63 7.36 9.56
N PHE A 425 7.30 6.57 10.40
CA PHE A 425 8.75 6.67 10.58
C PHE A 425 9.51 6.45 9.27
N LEU A 426 9.20 5.36 8.56
CA LEU A 426 9.83 5.04 7.27
C LEU A 426 9.59 6.14 6.23
N MET A 427 8.39 6.73 6.22
CA MET A 427 8.05 7.84 5.34
C MET A 427 8.88 9.08 5.66
N ARG A 428 9.07 9.43 6.95
CA ARG A 428 9.94 10.55 7.35
C ARG A 428 11.37 10.35 6.86
N GLU A 429 11.91 9.15 7.00
CA GLU A 429 13.26 8.83 6.55
C GLU A 429 13.38 8.87 5.02
N ARG A 430 12.36 8.40 4.29
CA ARG A 430 12.28 8.54 2.83
C ARG A 430 12.27 10.00 2.39
N LEU A 431 11.48 10.85 3.05
CA LEU A 431 11.38 12.29 2.76
C LEU A 431 12.68 13.04 3.08
N ARG A 432 13.43 12.60 4.11
CA ARG A 432 14.76 13.10 4.46
C ARG A 432 15.82 12.69 3.44
N SER A 433 15.82 11.43 3.00
CA SER A 433 16.88 10.85 2.17
C SER A 433 16.94 11.44 0.76
N LYS A 434 15.82 11.93 0.22
CA LYS A 434 15.79 12.67 -1.06
C LYS A 434 16.60 13.98 -1.04
N LYS A 435 16.94 14.54 0.14
CA LYS A 435 17.89 15.67 0.25
C LYS A 435 19.36 15.24 0.14
N LYS A 436 19.69 13.98 0.44
CA LYS A 436 21.08 13.50 0.53
C LYS A 436 21.62 13.00 -0.81
N LEU A 437 20.77 12.42 -1.67
CA LEU A 437 21.17 12.06 -3.04
C LEU A 437 21.55 13.29 -3.90
N ARG A 438 20.83 14.42 -3.76
CA ARG A 438 21.16 15.65 -4.48
C ARG A 438 22.51 16.25 -4.03
N ARG A 439 22.77 16.33 -2.72
CA ARG A 439 24.07 16.80 -2.20
C ARG A 439 25.27 15.93 -2.60
N ILE A 440 25.07 14.62 -2.80
CA ILE A 440 26.14 13.73 -3.28
C ILE A 440 26.38 13.92 -4.79
N GLN A 441 25.33 14.19 -5.58
CA GLN A 441 25.47 14.56 -7.00
C GLN A 441 26.12 15.94 -7.21
N ASP A 442 25.79 16.92 -6.36
CA ASP A 442 26.39 18.25 -6.41
C ASP A 442 27.86 18.24 -5.92
N ALA A 443 28.22 17.32 -5.02
CA ALA A 443 29.61 17.13 -4.58
C ALA A 443 30.45 16.28 -5.55
N CYS A 444 29.82 15.37 -6.30
CA CYS A 444 30.51 14.52 -7.30
C CYS A 444 30.67 15.22 -8.66
N SER A 445 30.05 16.38 -8.87
CA SER A 445 30.18 17.18 -10.11
C SER A 445 31.38 18.14 -10.10
N ILE A 446 32.18 18.17 -9.02
CA ILE A 446 33.43 18.93 -8.92
C ILE A 446 34.61 17.96 -8.72
N GLN A 447 34.81 17.03 -9.65
CA GLN A 447 36.11 16.39 -9.90
C GLN A 447 36.07 15.65 -11.25
N LYS A 448 36.48 16.33 -12.32
CA LYS A 448 36.79 15.67 -13.59
C LYS A 448 38.10 14.89 -13.42
N CYS A 449 38.04 13.57 -13.36
CA CYS A 449 39.21 12.71 -13.57
C CYS A 449 39.36 12.38 -15.07
N PRO A 450 40.60 12.30 -15.60
CA PRO A 450 40.88 12.06 -17.01
C PRO A 450 40.67 10.58 -17.40
N PRO A 451 40.46 10.26 -18.70
CA PRO A 451 40.13 8.90 -19.14
C PRO A 451 41.33 7.94 -19.04
N ALA A 452 41.06 6.73 -18.55
CA ALA A 452 42.04 5.67 -18.33
C ALA A 452 42.36 4.88 -19.62
N ARG A 453 43.64 4.49 -19.77
CA ARG A 453 44.20 3.64 -20.83
C ARG A 453 43.71 2.19 -20.77
N VAL A 454 43.58 1.59 -21.95
CA VAL A 454 43.21 0.18 -22.23
C VAL A 454 44.29 -0.79 -21.73
N TRP A 455 43.87 -1.91 -21.13
CA TRP A 455 44.71 -3.09 -20.86
C TRP A 455 44.13 -4.35 -21.54
N PRO A 456 44.96 -5.33 -21.96
CA PRO A 456 44.56 -6.41 -22.84
C PRO A 456 43.94 -7.63 -22.12
N GLN A 457 43.18 -8.41 -22.90
CA GLN A 457 42.42 -9.60 -22.50
C GLN A 457 43.33 -10.77 -22.07
N CYS A 458 42.96 -11.45 -20.98
CA CYS A 458 43.44 -12.80 -20.65
C CYS A 458 42.28 -13.80 -20.63
N ASN A 459 42.43 -14.87 -21.43
CA ASN A 459 41.58 -16.07 -21.42
C ASN A 459 41.96 -16.98 -20.25
N VAL A 460 40.97 -17.48 -19.49
CA VAL A 460 41.15 -18.59 -18.55
C VAL A 460 40.02 -19.61 -18.73
N THR A 461 40.41 -20.85 -18.99
CA THR A 461 39.56 -22.02 -19.19
C THR A 461 39.18 -22.65 -17.85
N ILE A 462 37.90 -22.99 -17.64
CA ILE A 462 37.37 -23.61 -16.41
C ILE A 462 37.47 -25.15 -16.52
N PRO A 463 38.00 -25.89 -15.52
CA PRO A 463 38.03 -27.35 -15.55
C PRO A 463 36.68 -27.98 -15.16
N THR A 464 36.26 -28.99 -15.92
CA THR A 464 35.09 -29.83 -15.67
C THR A 464 35.48 -31.13 -14.94
N ARG A 465 35.47 -31.13 -13.59
CA ARG A 465 35.29 -32.33 -12.73
C ARG A 465 35.23 -31.95 -11.25
N LEU A 466 34.21 -32.40 -10.54
CA LEU A 466 34.11 -32.32 -9.07
C LEU A 466 34.70 -33.58 -8.42
N PRO A 467 35.35 -33.50 -7.24
CA PRO A 467 35.79 -34.68 -6.49
C PRO A 467 34.64 -35.37 -5.76
N ARG A 468 34.69 -36.71 -5.68
CA ARG A 468 33.82 -37.57 -4.87
C ARG A 468 34.15 -37.43 -3.38
N TRP A 469 33.12 -37.40 -2.52
CA TRP A 469 33.27 -37.48 -1.05
C TRP A 469 32.91 -38.91 -0.54
N PRO A 470 33.58 -39.43 0.51
CA PRO A 470 33.29 -40.75 1.09
C PRO A 470 31.99 -40.78 1.91
N SER A 471 31.37 -41.95 2.00
CA SER A 471 29.98 -42.20 2.39
C SER A 471 29.70 -42.43 3.89
N ASP A 472 30.54 -41.97 4.83
CA ASP A 472 30.46 -42.45 6.23
C ASP A 472 30.21 -41.34 7.27
N TRP A 473 29.26 -40.43 7.04
CA TRP A 473 28.96 -39.32 7.98
C TRP A 473 27.49 -39.12 8.36
N LEU A 474 26.61 -40.09 8.10
CA LEU A 474 25.20 -40.01 8.52
C LEU A 474 24.80 -41.32 9.20
N GLY A 475 25.02 -41.39 10.51
CA GLY A 475 24.48 -42.46 11.36
C GLY A 475 22.95 -42.38 11.46
N LEU A 476 22.25 -42.95 10.49
CA LEU A 476 20.81 -43.24 10.53
C LEU A 476 20.55 -44.62 9.86
N SER A 477 19.59 -45.36 10.41
CA SER A 477 19.30 -46.79 10.18
C SER A 477 18.80 -47.14 8.76
N PRO A 478 18.99 -48.40 8.31
CA PRO A 478 18.74 -48.82 6.93
C PRO A 478 17.28 -49.23 6.70
N GLU A 479 16.43 -48.30 6.28
CA GLU A 479 15.09 -48.64 5.75
C GLU A 479 14.49 -47.50 4.92
N ALA A 480 15.15 -47.12 3.83
CA ALA A 480 14.54 -46.28 2.77
C ALA A 480 15.39 -46.28 1.48
N SER A 481 15.91 -47.43 1.08
CA SER A 481 16.68 -47.59 -0.16
C SER A 481 15.93 -48.50 -1.12
N HIS A 482 14.99 -47.98 -1.91
CA HIS A 482 14.62 -48.58 -3.21
C HIS A 482 13.76 -47.60 -4.03
N THR A 483 14.36 -47.03 -5.08
CA THR A 483 13.85 -46.90 -6.47
C THR A 483 14.51 -45.73 -7.19
N ALA A 484 15.75 -45.93 -7.63
CA ALA A 484 16.31 -45.17 -8.74
C ALA A 484 17.21 -46.11 -9.54
N ARG A 485 16.64 -46.76 -10.55
CA ARG A 485 17.40 -47.42 -11.62
C ARG A 485 17.28 -46.61 -12.90
N VAL A 486 18.41 -46.58 -13.57
CA VAL A 486 18.82 -45.78 -14.71
C VAL A 486 18.24 -46.33 -16.03
N ALA A 487 17.81 -45.43 -16.91
CA ALA A 487 17.86 -45.57 -18.37
C ALA A 487 17.96 -44.14 -18.92
N GLY A 488 18.80 -43.75 -19.87
CA GLY A 488 19.69 -44.43 -20.79
C GLY A 488 19.98 -43.39 -21.88
N SER A 489 21.23 -43.26 -22.30
CA SER A 489 21.72 -42.25 -23.23
C SER A 489 21.15 -42.40 -24.65
N HIS A 490 20.71 -41.29 -25.28
CA HIS A 490 20.77 -41.13 -26.74
C HIS A 490 21.10 -39.67 -27.11
N ARG A 491 22.09 -39.51 -27.99
CA ARG A 491 22.39 -38.26 -28.71
C ARG A 491 21.45 -38.14 -29.90
N THR A 492 20.76 -37.01 -30.04
CA THR A 492 20.32 -36.46 -31.33
C THR A 492 20.21 -34.93 -31.24
N ASN A 493 20.28 -34.30 -32.41
CA ASN A 493 20.69 -32.93 -32.67
C ASN A 493 19.76 -31.82 -32.12
N GLY A 494 20.42 -30.73 -31.72
CA GLY A 494 19.95 -29.35 -31.61
C GLY A 494 18.46 -29.08 -31.45
N PHE A 495 18.02 -28.77 -30.22
CA PHE A 495 17.02 -27.76 -29.89
C PHE A 495 17.14 -27.46 -28.38
N VAL A 496 17.18 -26.17 -28.01
CA VAL A 496 17.19 -25.73 -26.60
C VAL A 496 15.78 -25.90 -26.04
N PHE A 497 15.59 -26.83 -25.10
CA PHE A 497 14.43 -26.86 -24.22
C PHE A 497 14.85 -26.49 -22.80
N SER A 498 14.24 -25.44 -22.28
CA SER A 498 14.20 -25.10 -20.85
C SER A 498 13.19 -26.03 -20.18
N ASN A 499 13.65 -27.10 -19.54
CA ASN A 499 12.80 -27.90 -18.66
C ASN A 499 12.90 -27.35 -17.22
N THR A 500 11.85 -26.63 -16.84
CA THR A 500 11.48 -26.32 -15.46
C THR A 500 11.09 -27.62 -14.76
N VAL A 501 11.73 -27.95 -13.63
CA VAL A 501 11.23 -28.99 -12.73
C VAL A 501 10.47 -28.29 -11.60
N GLU A 502 9.15 -28.45 -11.60
CA GLU A 502 8.33 -28.20 -10.42
C GLU A 502 8.59 -29.30 -9.38
N ILE A 503 9.00 -28.90 -8.17
CA ILE A 503 9.04 -29.80 -7.01
C ILE A 503 7.99 -29.32 -6.02
N THR A 504 6.93 -30.11 -5.90
CA THR A 504 5.90 -30.03 -4.86
C THR A 504 6.42 -30.59 -3.53
N GLU A 505 6.13 -29.85 -2.45
CA GLU A 505 6.33 -30.16 -1.02
C GLU A 505 7.75 -30.06 -0.44
N PHE A 506 7.94 -29.07 0.45
CA PHE A 506 9.10 -28.97 1.34
C PHE A 506 8.66 -29.17 2.79
N SER A 507 9.22 -30.20 3.44
CA SER A 507 9.15 -30.39 4.90
C SER A 507 10.30 -29.62 5.58
N SER A 508 9.97 -28.98 6.70
CA SER A 508 10.69 -27.89 7.35
C SER A 508 11.95 -28.26 8.15
N ARG A 509 12.65 -29.37 7.83
CA ARG A 509 13.84 -29.82 8.58
C ARG A 509 15.19 -29.76 7.84
N LEU A 510 15.22 -29.49 6.53
CA LEU A 510 16.48 -29.43 5.76
C LEU A 510 17.08 -28.01 5.62
N LEU A 511 16.34 -26.95 5.95
CA LEU A 511 16.85 -25.57 5.87
C LEU A 511 17.93 -25.25 6.93
N ALA A 512 18.02 -26.05 7.99
CA ALA A 512 18.98 -25.84 9.07
C ALA A 512 20.42 -26.22 8.64
N CYS A 513 20.59 -27.23 7.78
CA CYS A 513 21.93 -27.70 7.40
C CYS A 513 22.63 -26.81 6.36
N PHE A 514 21.88 -26.12 5.50
CA PHE A 514 22.49 -25.21 4.50
C PHE A 514 22.95 -23.86 5.08
N TYR A 515 22.42 -23.46 6.24
CA TYR A 515 22.77 -22.17 6.87
C TYR A 515 23.95 -22.26 7.85
N LEU A 516 24.28 -23.44 8.36
CA LEU A 516 25.32 -23.61 9.39
C LEU A 516 26.74 -23.72 8.81
N THR A 517 26.91 -24.13 7.56
CA THR A 517 28.25 -24.28 6.93
C THR A 517 28.85 -22.98 6.39
N ALA A 518 28.06 -21.91 6.27
CA ALA A 518 28.53 -20.62 5.75
C ALA A 518 29.05 -19.65 6.84
N ILE A 519 29.00 -20.02 8.12
CA ILE A 519 29.22 -19.10 9.25
C ILE A 519 30.59 -19.29 9.93
N PHE A 520 31.36 -20.34 9.63
CA PHE A 520 32.68 -20.57 10.23
C PHE A 520 33.80 -20.74 9.19
N CYS A 521 34.35 -19.63 8.68
CA CYS A 521 35.76 -19.55 8.25
C CYS A 521 36.20 -18.07 8.06
N PRO A 522 37.13 -17.52 8.86
CA PRO A 522 37.67 -16.17 8.65
C PRO A 522 38.84 -16.16 7.63
N PRO A 523 39.14 -15.02 6.96
CA PRO A 523 40.25 -14.94 6.01
C PRO A 523 41.54 -14.55 6.73
N ALA A 524 42.48 -15.49 6.87
CA ALA A 524 43.86 -15.18 7.21
C ALA A 524 44.77 -16.14 6.46
N TRP A 525 45.44 -15.63 5.42
CA TRP A 525 46.83 -15.91 5.03
C TRP A 525 47.06 -15.45 3.58
N ALA A 526 47.60 -14.24 3.46
CA ALA A 526 48.50 -13.87 2.38
C ALA A 526 49.79 -13.40 3.05
N TYR A 527 50.93 -13.71 2.42
CA TYR A 527 52.34 -13.44 2.77
C TYR A 527 53.13 -14.71 3.16
N PHE A 528 53.88 -15.29 2.22
CA PHE A 528 55.34 -15.11 2.15
C PHE A 528 55.93 -15.81 0.90
N THR A 529 56.52 -14.97 0.03
CA THR A 529 57.71 -15.14 -0.82
C THR A 529 58.07 -16.50 -1.45
N ALA A 530 58.08 -16.49 -2.78
CA ALA A 530 59.05 -17.21 -3.58
C ALA A 530 60.45 -16.55 -3.48
N GLY A 531 61.46 -17.34 -3.10
CA GLY A 531 62.86 -17.22 -3.51
C GLY A 531 63.29 -18.64 -3.88
N ALA A 532 63.42 -18.96 -5.17
CA ALA A 532 64.65 -18.87 -5.97
C ALA A 532 65.59 -20.09 -5.73
N PHE A 533 65.83 -20.82 -6.84
CA PHE A 533 66.89 -21.80 -7.11
C PHE A 533 66.88 -23.15 -6.35
N SER A 534 66.41 -24.20 -7.01
CA SER A 534 67.24 -25.17 -7.76
C SER A 534 66.36 -26.19 -8.47
#